data_AF-H8MZJ9-F1
#
_entry.id   AF-H8MZJ9-F1
#
_cell.length_a   1.000
_cell.length_b   1.000
_cell.length_c   1.000
_cell.angle_alpha   90.00
_cell.angle_beta   90.00
_cell.angle_gamma   90.00
#
_symmetry.space_group_name_H-M   'P 1'
#
loop_
_entity.id
_entity.type
_entity.pdbx_description
1 polymer ?
#
loop_
_entity_poly.entity_id
_entity_poly.type
_entity_poly.pdbx_seq_one_letter_code
_entity_poly.pdbx_strand_id
1 'polypeptide(L)' 'MAKLILLSVLVATIALPGAAARDAHPWRGMKKAILWVALFNMAYAYGVLVLVPRYGFG' A
#
# COMPACT_ATOMS: atom_id res chain seq x y z
N MET A 1 -15.89 8.44 2.31
CA MET A 1 -14.92 7.33 2.12
C MET A 1 -13.64 7.67 1.33
N ALA A 2 -13.70 8.47 0.25
CA ALA A 2 -12.54 8.74 -0.62
C ALA A 2 -11.30 9.31 0.10
N LYS A 3 -11.49 10.15 1.14
CA LYS A 3 -10.38 10.69 1.94
C LYS A 3 -9.55 9.60 2.64
N LEU A 4 -10.17 8.54 3.15
CA LEU A 4 -9.46 7.46 3.85
C LEU A 4 -8.64 6.60 2.88
N ILE A 5 -9.16 6.41 1.66
CA ILE A 5 -8.46 5.73 0.56
C ILE A 5 -7.25 6.57 0.12
N LEU A 6 -7.40 7.88 -0.03
CA LEU A 6 -6.29 8.79 -0.33
C LEU A 6 -5.25 8.79 0.79
N LEU A 7 -5.69 8.80 2.06
CA LEU A 7 -4.79 8.76 3.22
C LEU A 7 -4.02 7.45 3.30
N SER A 8 -4.62 6.30 3.00
CA SER A 8 -3.92 5.02 3.00
C SER A 8 -2.83 4.95 1.92
N VAL A 9 -3.10 5.50 0.74
CA VAL A 9 -2.11 5.64 -0.34
C VAL A 9 -0.97 6.57 0.08
N LEU A 10 -1.28 7.72 0.67
CA LEU A 10 -0.28 8.68 1.16
C LEU A 10 0.62 8.07 2.25
N VAL A 11 0.03 7.32 3.18
CA VAL A 11 0.79 6.66 4.24
C VAL A 11 1.66 5.55 3.64
N ALA A 12 1.13 4.76 2.70
CA ALA A 12 1.89 3.69 2.06
C ALA A 12 3.09 4.20 1.24
N THR A 13 2.95 5.32 0.52
CA THR A 13 4.06 5.92 -0.24
C THR A 13 5.20 6.45 0.61
N ILE A 14 4.98 6.71 1.90
CA ILE A 14 6.04 7.14 2.84
C ILE A 14 6.53 5.95 3.68
N ALA A 15 5.61 5.15 4.23
CA ALA A 15 5.91 4.07 5.15
C ALA A 15 6.67 2.91 4.50
N LEU A 16 6.31 2.52 3.26
CA LEU A 16 6.96 1.41 2.56
C LEU A 16 8.44 1.72 2.21
N PRO A 17 8.78 2.85 1.58
CA PRO A 17 10.17 3.19 1.35
C PRO A 17 10.90 3.52 2.66
N GLY A 18 10.25 4.13 3.65
CA GLY A 18 10.85 4.38 4.96
C GLY A 18 11.24 3.08 5.69
N ALA A 19 10.41 2.04 5.62
CA ALA A 19 10.73 0.73 6.17
C ALA A 19 11.82 0.01 5.36
N ALA A 20 11.79 0.12 4.03
CA ALA A 20 12.80 -0.49 3.15
C ALA A 20 14.18 0.19 3.26
N ALA A 21 14.23 1.50 3.52
CA ALA A 21 15.46 2.27 3.71
C ALA A 21 16.22 1.89 4.99
N ARG A 22 15.57 1.21 5.94
CA ARG A 22 16.20 0.70 7.17
C ARG A 22 17.01 -0.58 6.94
N ASP A 23 16.90 -1.23 5.78
CA ASP A 23 17.68 -2.43 5.46
C ASP A 23 19.09 -2.05 4.99
N ALA A 24 20.12 -2.58 5.65
CA ALA A 24 21.53 -2.28 5.34
C ALA A 24 22.00 -2.82 3.98
N HIS A 25 21.27 -3.80 3.40
CA HIS A 25 21.57 -4.36 2.09
C HIS A 25 20.59 -3.84 1.03
N PRO A 26 21.05 -3.03 0.06
CA PRO A 26 20.16 -2.33 -0.88
C PRO A 26 19.30 -3.28 -1.71
N TRP A 27 19.86 -4.43 -2.12
CA TRP A 27 19.10 -5.43 -2.87
C TRP A 27 17.99 -6.12 -2.06
N ARG A 28 18.19 -6.34 -0.76
CA ARG A 28 17.15 -6.89 0.12
C ARG A 28 16.06 -5.84 0.38
N GLY A 29 16.45 -4.60 0.62
CA GLY A 29 15.53 -3.47 0.77
C GLY A 29 14.65 -3.26 -0.46
N MET A 30 15.24 -3.29 -1.66
CA MET A 30 14.49 -3.17 -2.92
C MET A 30 13.51 -4.32 -3.14
N LYS A 31 13.92 -5.58 -2.93
CA LYS A 31 13.01 -6.74 -3.05
C LYS A 31 11.85 -6.67 -2.06
N LYS A 32 12.12 -6.28 -0.80
CA LYS A 32 11.07 -6.04 0.19
C LYS A 32 10.14 -4.92 -0.24
N ALA A 33 10.68 -3.78 -0.69
CA ALA A 33 9.87 -2.64 -1.12
C ALA A 33 8.91 -3.05 -2.24
N ILE A 34 9.41 -3.75 -3.26
CA ILE A 34 8.59 -4.27 -4.37
C ILE A 34 7.51 -5.22 -3.84
N LEU A 35 7.87 -6.15 -2.95
CA LEU A 35 6.92 -7.11 -2.38
C LEU A 35 5.82 -6.42 -1.56
N TRP A 36 6.19 -5.43 -0.76
CA TRP A 36 5.24 -4.64 0.02
C TRP A 36 4.32 -3.76 -0.84
N VAL A 37 4.87 -3.14 -1.90
CA VAL A 37 4.07 -2.35 -2.85
C VAL A 37 3.10 -3.24 -3.61
N ALA A 38 3.53 -4.44 -4.01
CA ALA A 38 2.66 -5.42 -4.67
C ALA A 38 1.53 -5.87 -3.74
N LEU A 39 1.85 -6.22 -2.49
CA LEU A 39 0.84 -6.58 -1.47
C LEU A 39 -0.14 -5.44 -1.21
N PHE A 40 0.35 -4.20 -1.08
CA PHE A 40 -0.50 -3.02 -0.90
C PHE A 40 -1.45 -2.83 -2.09
N ASN A 41 -0.96 -2.96 -3.32
CA ASN A 41 -1.80 -2.84 -4.51
C ASN A 41 -2.84 -3.97 -4.61
N MET A 42 -2.48 -5.21 -4.26
CA MET A 42 -3.45 -6.31 -4.21
C MET A 42 -4.55 -6.05 -3.17
N ALA A 43 -4.19 -5.62 -1.96
CA ALA A 43 -5.15 -5.29 -0.92
C ALA A 43 -6.03 -4.09 -1.32
N TYR A 44 -5.43 -3.06 -1.94
CA TYR A 44 -6.13 -1.89 -2.47
C TYR A 44 -7.13 -2.28 -3.55
N ALA A 45 -6.70 -3.07 -4.55
CA ALA A 45 -7.55 -3.55 -5.62
C ALA A 45 -8.71 -4.39 -5.08
N TYR A 46 -8.45 -5.28 -4.12
CA TYR A 46 -9.50 -6.04 -3.45
C TYR A 46 -10.50 -5.13 -2.72
N GLY A 47 -10.01 -4.15 -1.95
CA GLY A 47 -10.86 -3.19 -1.27
C GLY A 47 -11.74 -2.38 -2.23
N VAL A 48 -11.18 -1.93 -3.35
CA VAL A 48 -11.90 -1.13 -4.35
C VAL A 48 -12.85 -1.98 -5.21
N LEU A 49 -12.48 -3.20 -5.57
CA LEU A 49 -13.31 -4.03 -6.46
C LEU A 49 -14.38 -4.82 -5.72
N VAL A 50 -14.15 -5.16 -4.44
CA VAL A 50 -15.04 -6.05 -3.67
C VAL A 50 -15.75 -5.30 -2.55
N LEU A 51 -15.03 -4.51 -1.74
CA LEU A 51 -15.63 -3.86 -0.57
C LEU A 51 -16.40 -2.59 -0.96
N VAL A 52 -15.84 -1.74 -1.82
CA VAL A 52 -16.49 -0.50 -2.25
C VAL A 52 -17.86 -0.71 -2.90
N PRO A 53 -18.05 -1.61 -3.88
CA PRO A 53 -19.39 -1.85 -4.44
C PRO A 53 -20.34 -2.50 -3.43
N ARG A 54 -19.82 -3.23 -2.43
CA ARG A 54 -20.62 -3.91 -1.40
C ARG A 54 -21.08 -2.97 -0.27
N TYR A 55 -20.30 -1.96 0.08
CA TYR A 55 -20.54 -1.07 1.21
C TYR A 55 -20.82 0.39 0.82
N GLY A 56 -20.63 0.74 -0.45
CA GLY A 56 -20.87 2.06 -1.00
C GLY A 56 -19.82 3.10 -0.56
N PHE A 57 -19.62 4.13 -1.40
CA PHE A 57 -18.90 5.33 -0.98
C PHE A 57 -19.84 6.21 -0.13
N GLY A 58 -19.99 5.86 1.15
CA GLY A 58 -20.59 6.75 2.15
C GLY A 58 -19.84 8.06 2.30
#